data_AF-A0A2P4P5W3-F1
#
_entry.id   AF-A0A2P4P5W3-F1
#
_cell.length_a   1.000
_cell.length_b   1.000
_cell.length_c   1.000
_cell.angle_alpha   90.00
_cell.angle_beta   90.00
_cell.angle_gamma   90.00
#
_symmetry.space_group_name_H-M   'P 1'
#
loop_
_entity.id
_entity.type
_entity.pdbx_description
1 polymer ?
#
loop_
_entity_poly.entity_id
_entity_poly.type
_entity_poly.pdbx_seq_one_letter_code
_entity_poly.pdbx_strand_id
1 'polypeptide(L)' 'MHYDKRNIPYKFKLLYRSSRDGFNTASFHKNCDNKGPTIWIAKIQNSNQLIGGY' A
#
# COMPACT_ATOMS: atom_id res chain seq x y z
N MET A 1 5.49 19.35 -13.53
CA MET A 1 6.33 18.13 -13.64
C MET A 1 5.56 17.14 -14.50
N HIS A 2 6.11 16.71 -15.64
CA HIS A 2 5.47 15.73 -16.52
C HIS A 2 5.71 14.32 -15.96
N TYR A 3 4.67 13.67 -15.45
CA TYR A 3 4.76 12.32 -14.92
C TYR A 3 4.57 11.32 -16.06
N ASP A 4 5.67 10.74 -16.57
CA ASP A 4 5.59 9.65 -17.53
C ASP A 4 5.29 8.35 -16.77
N LYS A 5 4.10 7.78 -16.99
CA LYS A 5 3.70 6.49 -16.41
C LYS A 5 4.66 5.35 -16.78
N ARG A 6 5.46 5.51 -17.85
CA ARG A 6 6.47 4.53 -18.28
C ARG A 6 7.79 4.65 -17.53
N ASN A 7 8.01 5.73 -16.76
CA ASN A 7 9.27 5.98 -16.08
C ASN A 7 9.02 6.34 -14.61
N ILE A 8 8.75 5.32 -13.80
CA ILE A 8 8.53 5.45 -12.35
C ILE A 8 9.90 5.52 -11.66
N PRO A 9 10.31 6.66 -11.08
CA PRO A 9 11.64 6.82 -10.49
C PRO A 9 11.78 6.15 -9.12
N TYR A 10 10.73 5.47 -8.65
CA TYR A 10 10.66 4.81 -7.36
C TYR A 10 10.59 3.30 -7.50
N LYS A 11 11.34 2.59 -6.65
CA LYS A 11 11.20 1.15 -6.47
C LYS A 11 10.32 0.87 -5.25
N PHE A 12 9.12 0.36 -5.48
CA PHE A 12 8.21 -0.02 -4.40
C PHE A 12 8.55 -1.41 -3.85
N LYS A 13 8.53 -1.54 -2.53
CA LYS A 13 8.61 -2.83 -1.82
C LYS A 13 7.27 -3.07 -1.13
N LEU A 14 6.63 -4.20 -1.45
CA LEU A 14 5.41 -4.61 -0.77
C LEU A 14 5.71 -4.98 0.69
N LEU A 15 5.24 -4.16 1.63
CA LEU A 15 5.37 -4.40 3.07
C LEU A 15 4.26 -5.33 3.58
N TYR A 16 3.00 -5.01 3.25
CA TYR A 16 1.82 -5.72 3.76
C TYR A 16 0.74 -5.86 2.68
N ARG A 17 0.08 -7.02 2.65
CA ARG A 17 -1.16 -7.28 1.89
C ARG A 17 -2.07 -8.17 2.71
N SER A 18 -3.28 -7.71 3.03
CA SER A 18 -4.23 -8.43 3.90
C SER A 18 -4.49 -9.88 3.48
N SER A 19 -4.57 -10.16 2.16
CA SER A 19 -4.77 -11.52 1.65
C SER A 19 -3.54 -12.44 1.76
N ARG A 20 -2.35 -11.89 1.99
CA ARG A 20 -1.10 -12.64 2.19
C ARG A 20 -0.72 -12.74 3.66
N ASP A 21 -0.85 -11.63 4.38
CA ASP A 21 -0.27 -11.43 5.70
C ASP A 21 -1.31 -11.46 6.83
N GLY A 22 -2.58 -11.65 6.49
CA GLY A 22 -3.72 -11.68 7.42
C GLY A 22 -4.42 -10.33 7.54
N PHE A 23 -5.75 -10.33 7.63
CA PHE A 23 -6.57 -9.12 7.76
C PHE A 23 -6.77 -8.74 9.23
N ASN A 24 -5.69 -8.31 9.89
CA ASN A 24 -5.74 -7.83 11.28
C ASN A 24 -4.70 -6.74 11.54
N THR A 25 -4.97 -5.91 12.55
CA THR A 25 -4.14 -4.76 12.93
C THR A 25 -2.74 -5.16 13.37
N ALA A 26 -2.61 -6.27 14.12
CA ALA A 26 -1.31 -6.76 14.57
C ALA A 26 -0.37 -7.11 13.42
N SER A 27 -0.89 -7.74 12.37
CA SER A 27 -0.13 -8.10 11.16
C SER A 27 0.25 -6.87 10.34
N PHE A 28 -0.61 -5.85 10.31
CA PHE A 28 -0.28 -4.57 9.70
C PHE A 28 0.88 -3.88 10.45
N HIS A 29 0.75 -3.67 11.76
CA HIS A 29 1.77 -3.01 12.59
C HIS A 29 3.12 -3.73 12.53
N LYS A 30 3.12 -5.07 12.65
CA LYS A 30 4.33 -5.89 12.52
C LYS A 30 5.11 -5.63 11.23
N ASN A 31 4.41 -5.38 10.12
CA ASN A 31 5.02 -5.22 8.81
C ASN A 31 5.31 -3.75 8.44
N CYS A 32 4.52 -2.80 8.93
CA CYS A 32 4.54 -1.40 8.47
C CYS A 32 5.17 -0.41 9.47
N ASP A 33 5.18 -0.72 10.77
CA ASP A 33 5.71 0.21 11.77
C ASP A 33 7.21 0.47 11.53
N ASN A 34 7.61 1.74 11.66
CA ASN A 34 8.99 2.21 11.53
C ASN A 34 9.65 1.91 10.16
N LYS A 35 8.86 1.74 9.08
CA LYS A 35 9.39 1.51 7.71
C LYS A 35 9.62 2.79 6.89
N GLY A 36 9.40 3.96 7.49
CA GLY A 36 9.50 5.25 6.82
C GLY A 36 8.20 5.65 6.10
N PRO A 37 8.26 6.62 5.17
CA PRO A 37 7.08 7.04 4.40
C PRO A 37 6.50 5.89 3.58
N THR A 38 5.18 5.71 3.60
CA THR A 38 4.52 4.56 2.98
C THR A 38 3.28 4.99 2.22
N ILE A 39 3.12 4.45 1.01
CA ILE A 39 1.86 4.55 0.28
C ILE A 39 1.01 3.34 0.66
N TRP A 40 -0.27 3.55 0.94
CA TRP A 40 -1.24 2.48 1.15
C TRP A 40 -2.42 2.61 0.20
N ILE A 41 -3.01 1.46 -0.15
CA ILE A 41 -4.17 1.35 -1.02
C ILE A 41 -5.13 0.34 -0.41
N ALA A 42 -6.41 0.67 -0.33
CA ALA A 42 -7.49 -0.25 0.04
C ALA A 42 -8.60 -0.24 -1.02
N LYS A 43 -9.19 -1.41 -1.25
CA LYS A 43 -10.39 -1.58 -2.06
C LYS A 43 -11.60 -1.63 -1.13
N ILE A 44 -12.60 -0.79 -1.39
CA ILE A 44 -13.86 -0.85 -0.66
C ILE A 44 -14.61 -2.13 -1.05
N GLN A 45 -15.05 -2.88 -0.05
CA GLN A 45 -15.76 -4.14 -0.27
C GLN A 45 -17.03 -3.90 -1.11
N ASN A 46 -17.32 -4.82 -2.03
CA ASN A 46 -18.46 -4.73 -2.95
C ASN A 46 -18.47 -3.48 -3.85
N SER A 47 -17.30 -2.87 -4.08
CA SER A 47 -17.13 -1.71 -4.95
C SER A 47 -15.85 -1.83 -5.78
N ASN A 48 -15.78 -1.08 -6.87
CA ASN A 48 -14.55 -0.88 -7.65
C ASN A 48 -13.72 0.30 -7.14
N GLN A 49 -14.20 0.99 -6.10
CA GLN A 49 -13.51 2.14 -5.52
C GLN A 49 -12.24 1.72 -4.78
N LEU A 50 -11.15 2.40 -5.12
CA LEU A 50 -9.88 2.37 -4.39
C LEU A 50 -9.73 3.66 -3.60
N ILE A 51 -9.30 3.55 -2.35
CA ILE A 51 -8.87 4.67 -1.51
C ILE A 51 -7.42 4.45 -1.09
N GLY A 52 -6.72 5.51 -0.71
CA GLY A 52 -5.32 5.41 -0.32
C GLY A 52 -4.74 6.74 0.14
N GLY A 53 -3.46 6.72 0.47
CA GLY A 53 -2.71 7.88 0.90
C GLY A 53 -1.20 7.61 0.91
N TYR A 54 -0.43 8.66 1.14
CA TYR A 54 1.01 8.66 1.39
C TYR A 54 1.29 9.27 2.76
#